data_AF-A0A5D2N2V6-F1
#
_entry.id   AF-A0A5D2N2V6-F1
#
_cell.length_a   1.000
_cell.length_b   1.000
_cell.length_c   1.000
_cell.angle_alpha   90.00
_cell.angle_beta   90.00
_cell.angle_gamma   90.00
#
_symmetry.space_group_name_H-M   'P 1'
#
loop_
_entity.id
_entity.type
_entity.pdbx_description
1 polymer ?
#
loop_
_entity_poly.entity_id
_entity_poly.type
_entity_poly.pdbx_seq_one_letter_code
_entity_poly.pdbx_strand_id
1 'polypeptide(L)'
;MSNRTERYQKLCLEESLSRIYQYPIACKELSFILRGAYANLPKPLQSLVFQHTLTAIRLLPEMQTSSAVAAAHFLLQSAEAAFPKQKKSLVVTEFKQAKVAHKRRSKAHREEKGPSQLPQDVLVHIFCFLDLQSLISAGLVCRSWTLAANDNHLWELQYTIFFGRSNNSSRTKTQWSGKSVNKDYTFWEENVITRTDIDWKETFKRAYKGTYSKKLMSSRGYCGYCDTIVWLKNLKCSNRQCDPKHENAQIKPISPHQIVDYLMDGYTSMISSSDSDSESDEEPVSRLWAYPKDIRRIEKKPLV
;
A
#
# COMPACT_ATOMS: atom_id res chain seq x y z
N MET A 1 -17.61 3.23 23.38
CA MET A 1 -16.20 3.05 22.99
C MET A 1 -15.99 1.60 22.59
N SER A 2 -15.60 1.32 21.34
CA SER A 2 -15.37 -0.07 20.91
C SER A 2 -14.28 -0.74 21.75
N ASN A 3 -14.56 -1.96 22.19
CA ASN A 3 -13.61 -2.81 22.92
C ASN A 3 -12.41 -3.18 22.02
N ARG A 4 -11.23 -3.43 22.59
CA ARG A 4 -10.02 -3.81 21.84
C ARG A 4 -10.26 -5.03 20.95
N THR A 5 -11.09 -5.98 21.40
CA THR A 5 -11.50 -7.14 20.60
C THR A 5 -12.28 -6.73 19.35
N GLU A 6 -13.25 -5.83 19.47
CA GLU A 6 -14.02 -5.33 18.31
C GLU A 6 -13.10 -4.58 17.34
N ARG A 7 -12.20 -3.73 17.85
CA ARG A 7 -11.24 -3.00 17.00
C ARG A 7 -10.34 -3.95 16.23
N TYR A 8 -9.85 -4.99 16.89
CA TYR A 8 -9.05 -6.03 16.24
C TYR A 8 -9.83 -6.77 15.15
N GLN A 9 -11.06 -7.18 15.43
CA GLN A 9 -11.92 -7.87 14.46
C GLN A 9 -12.20 -6.98 13.24
N LYS A 10 -12.44 -5.68 13.44
CA LYS A 10 -12.64 -4.72 12.36
C LYS A 10 -11.40 -4.51 11.46
N LEU A 11 -10.20 -4.95 11.87
CA LEU A 11 -9.03 -4.96 11.00
C LEU A 11 -9.14 -6.00 9.87
N CYS A 12 -10.02 -7.00 10.01
CA CYS A 12 -10.23 -8.08 9.03
C CYS A 12 -8.91 -8.75 8.60
N LEU A 13 -8.06 -9.07 9.57
CA LEU A 13 -6.74 -9.64 9.31
C LEU A 13 -6.82 -11.05 8.74
N GLU A 14 -7.78 -11.86 9.18
CA GLU A 14 -7.98 -13.23 8.68
C GLU A 14 -8.32 -13.23 7.18
N GLU A 15 -9.27 -12.39 6.77
CA GLU A 15 -9.66 -12.22 5.37
C GLU A 15 -8.54 -11.59 4.53
N SER A 16 -7.68 -10.78 5.17
CA SER A 16 -6.51 -10.21 4.51
C SER A 16 -5.41 -11.24 4.29
N LEU A 17 -5.26 -12.22 5.20
CA LEU A 17 -4.29 -13.31 5.06
C LEU A 17 -4.67 -14.29 3.95
N SER A 18 -5.95 -14.52 3.69
CA SER A 18 -6.36 -15.40 2.59
C SER A 18 -6.14 -14.79 1.20
N ARG A 19 -5.88 -13.48 1.12
CA ARG A 19 -5.64 -12.77 -0.15
C ARG A 19 -4.15 -12.62 -0.41
N ILE A 20 -3.65 -13.22 -1.50
CA ILE A 20 -2.23 -13.25 -1.87
C ILE A 20 -1.57 -11.85 -1.87
N TYR A 21 -2.28 -10.82 -2.33
CA TYR A 21 -1.75 -9.45 -2.42
C TYR A 21 -1.81 -8.68 -1.08
N GLN A 22 -2.68 -9.06 -0.15
CA GLN A 22 -2.78 -8.44 1.18
C GLN A 22 -1.97 -9.20 2.23
N TYR A 23 -1.69 -10.48 1.98
CA TYR A 23 -0.97 -11.37 2.91
C TYR A 23 0.35 -10.77 3.45
N PRO A 24 1.26 -10.22 2.62
CA PRO A 24 2.52 -9.67 3.15
C PRO A 24 2.29 -8.47 4.07
N ILE A 25 1.28 -7.65 3.78
CA ILE A 25 0.91 -6.49 4.61
C ILE A 25 0.30 -7.00 5.92
N ALA A 26 -0.70 -7.89 5.86
CA ALA A 26 -1.33 -8.47 7.04
C ALA A 26 -0.33 -9.18 7.96
N CYS A 27 0.66 -9.90 7.41
CA CYS A 27 1.76 -10.48 8.21
C CYS A 27 2.57 -9.41 8.93
N LYS A 28 2.89 -8.29 8.27
CA LYS A 28 3.59 -7.16 8.92
C LYS A 28 2.73 -6.51 10.00
N GLU A 29 1.44 -6.28 9.75
CA GLU A 29 0.50 -5.74 10.75
C GLU A 29 0.43 -6.64 11.98
N LEU A 30 0.31 -7.96 11.79
CA LEU A 30 0.36 -8.94 12.88
C LEU A 30 1.68 -8.91 13.64
N SER A 31 2.82 -8.78 12.96
CA SER A 31 4.12 -8.64 13.62
C SER A 31 4.19 -7.43 14.55
N PHE A 32 3.65 -6.28 14.14
CA PHE A 32 3.61 -5.09 14.98
C PHE A 32 2.69 -5.29 16.19
N ILE A 33 1.52 -5.90 16.01
CA ILE A 33 0.61 -6.24 17.10
C ILE A 33 1.29 -7.19 18.11
N LEU A 34 2.03 -8.19 17.63
CA LEU A 34 2.77 -9.12 18.48
C LEU A 34 3.82 -8.41 19.34
N ARG A 35 4.62 -7.53 18.74
CA ARG A 35 5.68 -6.80 19.45
C ARG A 35 5.16 -5.72 20.38
N GLY A 36 4.13 -4.98 19.96
CA GLY A 36 3.69 -3.76 20.64
C GLY A 36 2.52 -3.94 21.61
N ALA A 37 1.64 -4.93 21.38
CA ALA A 37 0.39 -5.03 22.15
C ALA A 37 0.19 -6.38 22.85
N TYR A 38 0.71 -7.49 22.32
CA TYR A 38 0.29 -8.85 22.71
C TYR A 38 0.24 -9.12 24.23
N ALA A 39 1.28 -8.73 24.97
CA ALA A 39 1.34 -8.94 26.43
C ALA A 39 0.22 -8.21 27.19
N ASN A 40 -0.24 -7.08 26.67
CA ASN A 40 -1.25 -6.22 27.27
C ASN A 40 -2.69 -6.53 26.81
N LEU A 41 -2.85 -7.47 25.87
CA LEU A 41 -4.18 -7.85 25.36
C LEU A 41 -4.91 -8.79 26.33
N PRO A 42 -6.26 -8.74 26.39
CA PRO A 42 -7.05 -9.73 27.12
C PRO A 42 -6.79 -11.16 26.63
N LYS A 43 -6.89 -12.17 27.52
CA LYS A 43 -6.63 -13.59 27.17
C LYS A 43 -7.39 -14.09 25.93
N PRO A 44 -8.69 -13.77 25.73
CA PRO A 44 -9.41 -14.17 24.52
C PRO A 44 -8.77 -13.60 23.25
N LEU A 45 -8.36 -12.33 23.30
CA LEU A 45 -7.73 -11.65 22.17
C LEU A 45 -6.30 -12.15 21.91
N GLN A 46 -5.53 -12.47 22.96
CA GLN A 46 -4.24 -13.15 22.81
C GLN A 46 -4.39 -14.51 22.11
N SER A 47 -5.45 -15.26 22.44
CA SER A 47 -5.74 -16.53 21.77
C SER A 47 -6.05 -16.32 20.29
N LEU A 48 -6.84 -15.31 19.96
CA LEU A 48 -7.18 -14.97 18.58
C LEU A 48 -5.95 -14.52 17.76
N VAL A 49 -5.11 -13.64 18.30
CA VAL A 49 -3.86 -13.20 17.65
C VAL A 49 -2.93 -14.39 17.43
N PHE A 50 -2.85 -15.30 18.39
CA PHE A 50 -2.08 -16.54 18.25
C PHE A 50 -2.62 -17.42 17.12
N GLN A 51 -3.93 -17.62 17.05
CA GLN A 51 -4.58 -18.36 15.97
C GLN A 51 -4.30 -17.72 14.61
N HIS A 52 -4.47 -16.41 14.46
CA HIS A 52 -4.17 -15.71 13.20
C HIS A 52 -2.70 -15.83 12.80
N THR A 53 -1.78 -15.87 13.77
CA THR A 53 -0.35 -16.10 13.50
C THR A 53 -0.11 -17.50 12.93
N LEU A 54 -0.75 -18.53 13.50
CA LEU A 54 -0.69 -19.90 12.96
C LEU A 54 -1.34 -19.99 11.58
N THR A 55 -2.50 -19.37 11.38
CA THR A 55 -3.18 -19.31 10.09
C THR A 55 -2.29 -18.68 9.02
N ALA A 56 -1.66 -17.54 9.32
CA ALA A 56 -0.72 -16.89 8.40
C ALA A 56 0.41 -17.86 7.97
N ILE A 57 1.02 -18.54 8.94
CA ILE A 57 2.12 -19.49 8.66
C ILE A 57 1.64 -20.67 7.82
N ARG A 58 0.46 -21.22 8.13
CA ARG A 58 -0.14 -22.34 7.39
C ARG A 58 -0.52 -21.98 5.95
N LEU A 59 -0.86 -20.72 5.69
CA LEU A 59 -1.16 -20.21 4.35
C LEU A 59 0.09 -19.92 3.52
N LEU A 60 1.29 -19.84 4.12
CA LEU A 60 2.54 -19.58 3.40
C LEU A 60 2.77 -20.47 2.16
N PRO A 61 2.47 -21.79 2.16
CA PRO A 61 2.63 -22.64 0.97
C PRO A 61 1.73 -22.26 -0.21
N GLU A 62 0.67 -21.48 0.00
CA GLU A 62 -0.21 -20.96 -1.05
C GLU A 62 0.30 -19.65 -1.66
N MET A 63 1.23 -18.99 -0.97
CA MET A 63 1.78 -17.71 -1.41
C MET A 63 2.87 -17.94 -2.45
N GLN A 64 2.79 -17.19 -3.56
CA GLN A 64 3.69 -17.38 -4.70
C GLN A 64 4.84 -16.35 -4.73
N THR A 65 4.82 -15.36 -3.85
CA THR A 65 5.72 -14.20 -3.91
C THR A 65 6.86 -14.30 -2.90
N SER A 66 8.05 -13.83 -3.28
CA SER A 66 9.19 -13.69 -2.35
C SER A 66 8.88 -12.73 -1.20
N SER A 67 8.08 -11.70 -1.47
CA SER A 67 7.53 -10.75 -0.48
C SER A 67 6.75 -11.47 0.63
N ALA A 68 5.90 -12.43 0.29
CA ALA A 68 5.15 -13.21 1.26
C ALA A 68 6.07 -14.05 2.16
N VAL A 69 7.11 -14.68 1.60
CA VAL A 69 8.09 -15.44 2.39
C VAL A 69 8.85 -14.53 3.37
N ALA A 70 9.28 -13.35 2.92
CA ALA A 70 9.97 -12.38 3.77
C ALA A 70 9.05 -11.87 4.90
N ALA A 71 7.80 -11.54 4.58
CA ALA A 71 6.82 -11.10 5.56
C ALA A 71 6.48 -12.19 6.59
N ALA A 72 6.33 -13.45 6.16
CA ALA A 72 6.10 -14.58 7.06
C ALA A 72 7.30 -14.84 7.99
N HIS A 73 8.53 -14.65 7.49
CA HIS A 73 9.74 -14.75 8.31
C HIS A 73 9.80 -13.63 9.36
N PHE A 74 9.43 -12.40 8.97
CA PHE A 74 9.32 -11.28 9.91
C PHE A 74 8.25 -11.53 10.99
N LEU A 75 7.15 -12.16 10.62
CA LEU A 75 6.11 -12.61 11.56
C LEU A 75 6.63 -13.67 12.53
N LEU A 76 7.38 -14.66 12.04
CA LEU A 76 8.04 -15.65 12.90
C LEU A 76 8.93 -14.98 13.96
N GLN A 77 9.82 -14.07 13.56
CA GLN A 77 10.72 -13.37 14.49
C GLN A 77 9.95 -12.62 15.57
N SER A 78 8.82 -12.00 15.19
CA SER A 78 7.95 -11.27 16.11
C SER A 78 7.23 -12.21 17.07
N ALA A 79 6.76 -13.36 16.57
CA ALA A 79 6.15 -14.41 17.38
C ALA A 79 7.15 -15.04 18.37
N GLU A 80 8.41 -15.25 17.96
CA GLU A 80 9.46 -15.79 18.82
C GLU A 80 9.85 -14.86 19.97
N ALA A 81 9.67 -13.55 19.80
CA ALA A 81 9.90 -12.53 20.81
C ALA A 81 8.70 -12.35 21.75
N ALA A 82 7.47 -12.44 21.23
CA ALA A 82 6.25 -12.15 21.98
C ALA A 82 5.61 -13.36 22.67
N PHE A 83 5.75 -14.58 22.12
CA PHE A 83 5.01 -15.74 22.61
C PHE A 83 5.72 -16.49 23.77
N PRO A 84 4.95 -17.02 24.73
CA PRO A 84 5.45 -17.97 25.72
C PRO A 84 6.02 -19.24 25.09
N LYS A 85 6.89 -19.95 25.82
CA LYS A 85 7.66 -21.12 25.33
C LYS A 85 6.84 -22.14 24.52
N GLN A 86 5.67 -22.54 25.00
CA GLN A 86 4.81 -23.53 24.33
C GLN A 86 4.28 -23.03 22.98
N LYS A 87 3.71 -21.82 22.95
CA LYS A 87 3.18 -21.18 21.73
C LYS A 87 4.30 -20.92 20.71
N LYS A 88 5.46 -20.49 21.19
CA LYS A 88 6.66 -20.27 20.38
C LYS A 88 7.12 -21.56 19.69
N SER A 89 7.23 -22.68 20.42
CA SER A 89 7.71 -23.93 19.81
C SER A 89 6.76 -24.41 18.71
N LEU A 90 5.45 -24.32 18.94
CA LEU A 90 4.43 -24.68 17.95
C LEU A 90 4.51 -23.82 16.68
N VAL A 91 4.68 -22.50 16.84
CA VAL A 91 4.82 -21.58 15.70
C VAL A 91 6.09 -21.87 14.89
N VAL A 92 7.20 -22.18 15.55
CA VAL A 92 8.47 -22.52 14.89
C VAL A 92 8.37 -23.84 14.12
N THR A 93 7.73 -24.87 14.70
CA THR A 93 7.57 -26.17 14.03
C THR A 93 6.67 -26.04 12.81
N GLU A 94 5.54 -25.36 12.93
CA GLU A 94 4.62 -25.06 11.84
C GLU A 94 5.30 -24.26 10.72
N PHE A 95 6.11 -23.26 11.07
CA PHE A 95 6.84 -22.48 10.06
C PHE A 95 7.85 -23.32 9.29
N LYS A 96 8.58 -24.22 9.96
CA LYS A 96 9.51 -25.13 9.29
C LYS A 96 8.76 -26.03 8.30
N GLN A 97 7.62 -26.59 8.70
CA GLN A 97 6.77 -27.43 7.85
C GLN A 97 6.23 -26.63 6.65
N ALA A 98 5.65 -25.46 6.90
CA ALA A 98 5.12 -24.58 5.85
C ALA A 98 6.20 -24.14 4.86
N LYS A 99 7.41 -23.81 5.32
CA LYS A 99 8.54 -23.46 4.46
C LYS A 99 8.98 -24.61 3.56
N VAL A 100 8.97 -25.84 4.06
CA VAL A 100 9.24 -27.04 3.26
C VAL A 100 8.15 -27.26 2.22
N ALA A 101 6.88 -27.16 2.62
CA ALA A 101 5.73 -27.29 1.71
C ALA A 101 5.75 -26.23 0.60
N HIS A 102 6.01 -24.97 0.94
CA HIS A 102 6.19 -23.87 -0.02
C HIS A 102 7.29 -24.19 -1.04
N LYS A 103 8.47 -24.65 -0.58
CA LYS A 103 9.58 -25.02 -1.48
C LYS A 103 9.19 -26.17 -2.42
N ARG A 104 8.54 -27.22 -1.90
CA ARG A 104 8.09 -28.37 -2.72
C ARG A 104 7.12 -27.91 -3.81
N ARG A 105 6.14 -27.08 -3.45
CA ARG A 105 5.17 -26.52 -4.40
C ARG A 105 5.82 -25.65 -5.46
N SER A 106 6.78 -24.80 -5.07
CA SER A 106 7.52 -23.96 -6.00
C SER A 106 8.35 -24.75 -7.02
N LYS A 107 8.78 -25.98 -6.68
CA LYS A 107 9.49 -26.89 -7.60
C LYS A 107 8.53 -27.53 -8.59
N ALA A 108 7.37 -28.01 -8.13
CA ALA A 108 6.34 -28.60 -9.00
C ALA A 108 5.84 -27.62 -10.07
N HIS A 109 5.59 -26.35 -9.71
CA HIS A 109 5.13 -25.33 -10.67
C HIS A 109 6.20 -24.82 -11.65
N ARG A 110 7.48 -25.19 -11.50
CA ARG A 110 8.51 -24.82 -12.49
C ARG A 110 8.41 -25.66 -13.77
N GLU A 111 7.73 -26.80 -13.73
CA GLU A 111 7.65 -27.73 -14.87
C GLU A 111 6.55 -27.34 -15.89
N GLU A 112 5.69 -26.35 -15.58
CA GLU A 112 4.49 -26.02 -16.38
C GLU A 112 4.56 -24.71 -17.19
N LYS A 113 5.65 -23.92 -17.10
CA LYS A 113 5.68 -22.57 -17.69
C LYS A 113 6.18 -22.53 -19.14
N GLY A 114 5.26 -22.61 -20.10
CA GLY A 114 5.40 -21.94 -21.40
C GLY A 114 5.19 -20.42 -21.29
N PRO A 115 5.69 -19.61 -22.23
CA PRO A 115 5.53 -18.15 -22.19
C PRO A 115 4.14 -17.74 -22.68
N SER A 116 3.13 -17.73 -21.81
CA SER A 116 1.85 -17.07 -22.09
C SER A 116 1.90 -15.62 -21.61
N GLN A 117 2.61 -14.77 -22.36
CA GLN A 117 2.55 -13.32 -22.14
C GLN A 117 1.21 -12.80 -22.66
N LEU A 118 0.50 -12.04 -21.82
CA LEU A 118 -0.73 -11.37 -22.22
C LEU A 118 -0.40 -10.28 -23.26
N PRO A 119 -1.29 -10.05 -24.26
CA PRO A 119 -1.19 -8.91 -25.14
C PRO A 119 -1.12 -7.57 -24.38
N GLN A 120 -0.49 -6.58 -25.00
CA GLN A 120 -0.15 -5.31 -24.37
C GLN A 120 -1.39 -4.50 -23.96
N ASP A 121 -2.41 -4.49 -24.81
CA ASP A 121 -3.72 -3.88 -24.58
C ASP A 121 -4.46 -4.51 -23.39
N VAL A 122 -4.37 -5.84 -23.25
CA VAL A 122 -4.93 -6.56 -22.09
C VAL A 122 -4.19 -6.16 -20.81
N LEU A 123 -2.87 -5.98 -20.85
CA LEU A 123 -2.10 -5.50 -19.68
C LEU A 123 -2.51 -4.08 -19.29
N VAL A 124 -2.65 -3.15 -20.24
CA VAL A 124 -3.10 -1.78 -19.97
C VAL A 124 -4.50 -1.78 -19.37
N HIS A 125 -5.41 -2.61 -19.90
CA HIS A 125 -6.75 -2.79 -19.34
C HIS A 125 -6.72 -3.33 -17.91
N ILE A 126 -5.88 -4.33 -17.59
CA ILE A 126 -5.72 -4.82 -16.22
C ILE A 126 -5.16 -3.71 -15.31
N PHE A 127 -4.20 -2.93 -15.81
CA PHE A 127 -3.52 -1.89 -15.04
C PHE A 127 -4.41 -0.70 -14.70
N CYS A 128 -5.49 -0.47 -15.46
CA CYS A 128 -6.47 0.58 -15.12
C CYS A 128 -7.17 0.35 -13.78
N PHE A 129 -7.19 -0.89 -13.28
CA PHE A 129 -7.77 -1.25 -11.99
C PHE A 129 -6.76 -1.21 -10.82
N LEU A 130 -5.48 -0.98 -11.11
CA LEU A 130 -4.44 -0.92 -10.08
C LEU A 130 -4.49 0.43 -9.35
N ASP A 131 -4.23 0.38 -8.05
CA ASP A 131 -3.91 1.58 -7.29
C ASP A 131 -2.52 2.10 -7.68
N LEU A 132 -2.24 3.36 -7.36
CA LEU A 132 -1.00 4.04 -7.73
C LEU A 132 0.25 3.21 -7.40
N GLN A 133 0.31 2.63 -6.21
CA GLN A 133 1.47 1.83 -5.77
C GLN A 133 1.62 0.55 -6.59
N SER A 134 0.52 -0.17 -6.85
CA SER A 134 0.58 -1.37 -7.67
C SER A 134 0.90 -1.06 -9.13
N LEU A 135 0.41 0.07 -9.67
CA LEU A 135 0.74 0.52 -11.02
C LEU A 135 2.24 0.83 -11.17
N ILE A 136 2.81 1.58 -10.21
CA ILE A 136 4.25 1.86 -10.17
C ILE A 136 5.05 0.54 -10.06
N SER A 137 4.63 -0.35 -9.16
CA SER A 137 5.29 -1.66 -8.96
C SER A 137 5.23 -2.53 -10.21
N ALA A 138 4.10 -2.53 -10.92
CA ALA A 138 3.93 -3.25 -12.17
C ALA A 138 4.93 -2.75 -13.24
N GLY A 139 5.16 -1.44 -13.29
CA GLY A 139 6.15 -0.84 -14.19
C GLY A 139 7.60 -1.28 -13.96
N LEU A 140 7.91 -1.94 -12.85
CA LEU A 140 9.25 -2.43 -12.50
C LEU A 140 9.45 -3.93 -12.77
N VAL A 141 8.42 -4.66 -13.24
CA VAL A 141 8.46 -6.12 -13.36
C VAL A 141 9.28 -6.60 -14.57
N CYS A 142 8.94 -6.14 -15.78
CA CYS A 142 9.61 -6.50 -17.02
C CYS A 142 9.33 -5.45 -18.10
N ARG A 143 10.05 -5.49 -19.23
CA ARG A 143 9.91 -4.50 -20.32
C ARG A 143 8.46 -4.33 -20.81
N SER A 144 7.72 -5.42 -21.02
CA SER A 144 6.32 -5.36 -21.47
C SER A 144 5.41 -4.68 -20.43
N TRP A 145 5.57 -5.01 -19.14
CA TRP A 145 4.82 -4.37 -18.06
C TRP A 145 5.23 -2.91 -17.87
N THR A 146 6.50 -2.57 -18.03
CA THR A 146 6.97 -1.17 -18.03
C THR A 146 6.28 -0.36 -19.13
N LEU A 147 6.17 -0.92 -20.35
CA LEU A 147 5.46 -0.27 -21.44
C LEU A 147 3.96 -0.08 -21.10
N ALA A 148 3.31 -1.07 -20.49
CA ALA A 148 1.88 -0.99 -20.17
C ALA A 148 1.62 -0.01 -19.04
N ALA A 149 2.46 -0.02 -18.00
CA ALA A 149 2.34 0.88 -16.86
C ALA A 149 2.71 2.34 -17.20
N ASN A 150 3.37 2.58 -18.33
CA ASN A 150 3.70 3.92 -18.81
C ASN A 150 2.65 4.48 -19.79
N ASP A 151 1.54 3.77 -20.02
CA ASP A 151 0.46 4.25 -20.87
C ASP A 151 -0.10 5.59 -20.36
N ASN A 152 -0.21 6.57 -21.26
CA ASN A 152 -0.49 7.95 -20.89
C ASN A 152 -1.91 8.11 -20.30
N HIS A 153 -2.88 7.34 -20.81
CA HIS A 153 -4.26 7.38 -20.33
C HIS A 153 -4.39 6.81 -18.90
N LEU A 154 -3.56 5.82 -18.53
CA LEU A 154 -3.50 5.37 -17.13
C LEU A 154 -3.08 6.51 -16.20
N TRP A 155 -2.07 7.29 -16.57
CA TRP A 155 -1.60 8.40 -15.74
C TRP A 155 -2.56 9.59 -15.71
N GLU A 156 -3.29 9.84 -16.80
CA GLU A 156 -4.42 10.80 -16.82
C GLU A 156 -5.52 10.39 -15.84
N LEU A 157 -5.91 9.11 -15.86
CA LEU A 157 -6.90 8.55 -14.95
C LEU A 157 -6.45 8.70 -13.49
N GLN A 158 -5.20 8.33 -13.18
CA GLN A 158 -4.65 8.49 -11.83
C GLN A 158 -4.62 9.98 -11.44
N TYR A 159 -4.14 10.86 -12.32
CA TYR A 159 -4.13 12.30 -12.06
C TYR A 159 -5.51 12.83 -11.71
N THR A 160 -6.53 12.44 -12.48
CA THR A 160 -7.92 12.84 -12.23
C THR A 160 -8.46 12.28 -10.91
N ILE A 161 -8.15 11.03 -10.57
CA ILE A 161 -8.54 10.41 -9.30
C ILE A 161 -7.92 11.16 -8.10
N PHE A 162 -6.65 11.53 -8.20
CA PHE A 162 -5.89 12.11 -7.09
C PHE A 162 -6.03 13.64 -6.96
N PHE A 163 -6.05 14.36 -8.07
CA PHE A 163 -6.06 15.82 -8.11
C PHE A 163 -7.39 16.41 -8.62
N GLY A 164 -8.17 15.64 -9.38
CA GLY A 164 -9.43 16.12 -9.99
C GLY A 164 -10.56 16.43 -9.01
N ARG A 165 -10.42 16.07 -7.72
CA ARG A 165 -11.41 16.40 -6.68
C ARG A 165 -11.23 17.77 -6.02
N SER A 166 -10.08 18.43 -6.17
CA SER A 166 -9.84 19.72 -5.51
C SER A 166 -10.30 20.95 -6.30
N ASN A 167 -10.76 20.79 -7.56
CA ASN A 167 -10.97 21.94 -8.45
C ASN A 167 -12.36 22.58 -8.43
N ASN A 168 -13.23 22.23 -7.48
CA ASN A 168 -14.53 22.91 -7.34
C ASN A 168 -14.49 24.15 -6.42
N SER A 169 -13.33 24.54 -5.89
CA SER A 169 -13.17 25.76 -5.08
C SER A 169 -12.26 26.81 -5.72
N SER A 170 -12.23 26.91 -7.04
CA SER A 170 -11.92 28.18 -7.72
C SER A 170 -12.39 28.15 -9.16
N ARG A 171 -13.71 28.20 -9.37
CA ARG A 171 -14.23 28.86 -10.57
C ARG A 171 -13.94 30.35 -10.41
N THR A 172 -12.73 30.79 -10.74
CA THR A 172 -12.55 32.17 -11.19
C THR A 172 -13.32 32.26 -12.49
N LYS A 173 -14.53 32.80 -12.36
CA LYS A 173 -15.35 33.28 -13.46
C LYS A 173 -14.46 34.12 -14.37
N THR A 174 -14.23 33.67 -15.60
CA THR A 174 -14.05 34.62 -16.70
C THR A 174 -15.28 34.50 -17.56
N GLN A 175 -16.21 35.36 -17.20
CA GLN A 175 -17.48 35.62 -17.86
C GLN A 175 -17.22 35.99 -19.32
N TRP A 176 -17.83 35.23 -20.22
CA TRP A 176 -18.01 35.63 -21.61
C TRP A 176 -18.98 36.82 -21.60
N SER A 177 -18.47 38.03 -21.77
CA SER A 177 -19.27 39.21 -22.13
C SER A 177 -18.48 40.05 -23.11
N GLY A 178 -19.06 40.27 -24.29
CA GLY A 178 -18.39 40.86 -25.43
C GLY A 178 -18.16 42.37 -25.36
N LYS A 179 -17.47 42.80 -26.42
CA LYS A 179 -17.25 44.16 -26.95
C LYS A 179 -16.13 45.02 -26.34
N SER A 180 -15.06 45.13 -27.14
CA SER A 180 -14.61 46.38 -27.79
C SER A 180 -13.26 46.98 -27.36
N VAL A 181 -12.29 46.87 -28.29
CA VAL A 181 -11.33 47.89 -28.76
C VAL A 181 -10.05 48.15 -27.93
N ASN A 182 -8.96 47.54 -28.42
CA ASN A 182 -7.72 48.16 -28.93
C ASN A 182 -6.81 48.98 -27.97
N LYS A 183 -5.64 48.43 -27.59
CA LYS A 183 -4.28 48.82 -28.07
C LYS A 183 -3.16 48.31 -27.15
N ASP A 184 -2.27 47.50 -27.77
CA ASP A 184 -0.82 47.66 -27.83
C ASP A 184 0.14 47.34 -26.65
N TYR A 185 0.95 46.28 -26.90
CA TYR A 185 2.34 45.95 -26.50
C TYR A 185 2.66 45.81 -24.99
N THR A 186 3.29 44.75 -24.47
CA THR A 186 4.22 43.73 -25.00
C THR A 186 4.43 42.64 -23.93
N PHE A 187 4.79 41.41 -24.35
CA PHE A 187 5.48 40.36 -23.56
C PHE A 187 4.59 39.51 -22.62
N TRP A 188 4.34 38.22 -22.83
CA TRP A 188 5.25 37.14 -23.26
C TRP A 188 4.57 36.16 -24.23
N GLU A 189 5.42 35.61 -25.08
CA GLU A 189 5.17 34.68 -26.18
C GLU A 189 4.09 33.64 -25.89
N GLU A 190 3.05 33.74 -26.71
CA GLU A 190 2.21 32.65 -27.17
C GLU A 190 3.10 31.51 -27.67
N ASN A 191 3.50 30.62 -26.75
CA ASN A 191 3.80 29.26 -27.13
C ASN A 191 2.49 28.68 -27.66
N VAL A 192 2.37 28.73 -28.98
CA VAL A 192 1.60 27.80 -29.79
C VAL A 192 2.04 26.40 -29.37
N ILE A 193 1.43 25.89 -28.30
CA ILE A 193 1.48 24.48 -27.95
C ILE A 193 0.61 23.83 -29.02
N THR A 194 1.23 23.54 -30.17
CA THR A 194 1.01 22.28 -30.89
C THR A 194 0.58 21.25 -29.86
N ARG A 195 -0.60 20.63 -29.96
CA ARG A 195 -1.11 19.61 -29.00
C ARG A 195 0.03 18.69 -28.55
N THR A 196 0.76 19.10 -27.52
CA THR A 196 1.86 18.34 -26.98
C THR A 196 1.13 17.30 -26.18
N ASP A 197 1.25 16.05 -26.61
CA ASP A 197 0.80 14.91 -25.84
C ASP A 197 1.26 15.12 -24.39
N ILE A 198 0.32 15.47 -23.52
CA ILE A 198 0.63 15.87 -22.15
C ILE A 198 1.20 14.62 -21.51
N ASP A 199 2.48 14.64 -21.11
CA ASP A 199 3.05 13.55 -20.32
C ASP A 199 2.40 13.59 -18.94
N TRP A 200 1.31 12.83 -18.79
CA TRP A 200 0.53 12.77 -17.57
C TRP A 200 1.33 12.14 -16.44
N LYS A 201 2.29 11.25 -16.74
CA LYS A 201 3.15 10.64 -15.73
C LYS A 201 4.07 11.67 -15.10
N GLU A 202 4.73 12.49 -15.92
CA GLU A 202 5.62 13.54 -15.41
C GLU A 202 4.83 14.66 -14.73
N THR A 203 3.66 15.00 -15.27
CA THR A 203 2.72 15.95 -14.65
C THR A 203 2.26 15.46 -13.27
N PHE A 204 1.92 14.17 -13.16
CA PHE A 204 1.60 13.52 -11.90
C PHE A 204 2.76 13.60 -10.91
N LYS A 205 3.99 13.28 -11.32
CA LYS A 205 5.18 13.36 -10.46
C LYS A 205 5.42 14.78 -9.93
N ARG A 206 5.27 15.80 -10.76
CA ARG A 206 5.43 17.20 -10.34
C ARG A 206 4.38 17.58 -9.30
N ALA A 207 3.11 17.23 -9.53
CA ALA A 207 2.02 17.47 -8.58
C ALA A 207 2.20 16.68 -7.27
N TYR A 208 2.71 15.44 -7.36
CA TYR A 208 3.01 14.57 -6.22
C TYR A 208 4.05 15.17 -5.28
N LYS A 209 5.16 15.67 -5.84
CA LYS A 209 6.28 16.26 -5.07
C LYS A 209 5.86 17.48 -4.25
N GLY A 210 4.86 18.24 -4.69
CA GLY A 210 4.43 19.47 -4.02
C GLY A 210 3.45 19.29 -2.86
N THR A 211 2.68 18.19 -2.79
CA THR A 211 1.42 18.22 -2.02
C THR A 211 1.05 16.94 -1.22
N TYR A 212 1.54 15.74 -1.58
CA TYR A 212 0.96 14.48 -1.05
C TYR A 212 1.93 13.34 -0.72
N SER A 213 3.23 13.61 -0.55
CA SER A 213 4.29 12.58 -0.46
C SER A 213 4.07 11.49 0.60
N LYS A 214 3.49 11.82 1.76
CA LYS A 214 3.22 10.86 2.86
C LYS A 214 1.84 10.19 2.79
N LYS A 215 0.85 10.79 2.10
CA LYS A 215 -0.55 10.32 2.12
C LYS A 215 -0.83 9.14 1.17
N LEU A 216 0.05 8.91 0.19
CA LEU A 216 -0.21 8.08 -0.98
C LEU A 216 0.40 6.66 -0.91
N MET A 217 1.03 6.31 0.21
CA MET A 217 1.74 5.04 0.38
C MET A 217 1.04 4.05 1.30
N SER A 218 0.01 4.47 2.02
CA SER A 218 -0.69 3.61 2.97
C SER A 218 -1.77 2.79 2.28
N SER A 219 -1.69 1.47 2.40
CA SER A 219 -2.75 0.55 1.99
C SER A 219 -3.96 0.55 2.94
N ARG A 220 -3.77 1.06 4.16
CA ARG A 220 -4.78 1.25 5.19
C ARG A 220 -5.03 2.74 5.45
N GLY A 221 -6.24 3.07 5.86
CA GLY A 221 -6.54 4.39 6.42
C GLY A 221 -7.69 4.32 7.39
N TYR A 222 -7.76 5.25 8.33
CA TYR A 222 -8.89 5.39 9.23
C TYR A 222 -9.99 6.18 8.55
N CYS A 223 -11.18 5.62 8.56
CA CYS A 223 -12.37 6.25 8.01
C CYS A 223 -13.24 6.78 9.15
N GLY A 224 -13.41 8.10 9.24
CA GLY A 224 -14.23 8.73 10.28
C GLY A 224 -15.71 8.33 10.26
N TYR A 225 -16.28 8.01 9.09
CA TYR A 225 -17.66 7.49 8.99
C TYR A 225 -17.78 6.06 9.49
N CYS A 226 -16.81 5.23 9.11
CA CYS A 226 -16.83 3.81 9.40
C CYS A 226 -16.21 3.54 10.82
N ASP A 227 -15.70 4.58 11.52
CA ASP A 227 -15.00 4.58 12.83
C ASP A 227 -14.04 3.39 12.99
N THR A 228 -13.22 3.14 11.95
CA THR A 228 -12.28 2.02 11.93
C THR A 228 -11.20 2.19 10.87
N ILE A 229 -10.12 1.44 11.03
CA ILE A 229 -9.11 1.25 10.00
C ILE A 229 -9.69 0.35 8.89
N VAL A 230 -9.65 0.84 7.66
CA VAL A 230 -10.14 0.16 6.45
C VAL A 230 -9.03 0.04 5.42
N TRP A 231 -9.15 -0.95 4.54
CA TRP A 231 -8.36 -0.99 3.30
C TRP A 231 -8.76 0.16 2.39
N LEU A 232 -7.77 0.85 1.83
CA LEU A 232 -7.96 1.93 0.87
C LEU A 232 -8.05 1.37 -0.55
N LYS A 233 -8.98 1.89 -1.32
CA LYS A 233 -9.03 1.74 -2.78
C LYS A 233 -8.97 3.12 -3.39
N ASN A 234 -7.82 3.52 -3.93
CA ASN A 234 -7.61 4.86 -4.49
C ASN A 234 -7.98 5.98 -3.50
N LEU A 235 -7.46 5.89 -2.27
CA LEU A 235 -7.76 6.78 -1.13
C LEU A 235 -9.23 6.80 -0.68
N LYS A 236 -10.08 5.93 -1.20
CA LYS A 236 -11.47 5.79 -0.77
C LYS A 236 -11.63 4.63 0.22
N CYS A 237 -12.63 4.75 1.09
CA CYS A 237 -13.03 3.68 1.97
C CYS A 237 -13.52 2.50 1.12
N SER A 238 -13.09 1.28 1.44
CA SER A 238 -13.54 0.08 0.74
C SER A 238 -14.99 -0.31 1.03
N ASN A 239 -15.63 0.32 2.02
CA ASN A 239 -17.04 0.09 2.37
C ASN A 239 -17.98 0.89 1.46
N ARG A 240 -18.95 0.21 0.83
CA ARG A 240 -19.90 0.80 -0.13
C ARG A 240 -20.85 1.84 0.49
N GLN A 241 -21.06 1.79 1.81
CA GLN A 241 -21.87 2.77 2.54
C GLN A 241 -21.16 4.09 2.83
N CYS A 242 -19.83 4.12 2.70
CA CYS A 242 -19.01 5.31 2.87
C CYS A 242 -18.93 6.03 1.48
N ASP A 243 -20.08 6.44 0.92
CA ASP A 243 -20.26 7.13 -0.39
C ASP A 243 -20.03 8.66 -0.25
N PRO A 244 -19.40 9.36 -1.21
CA PRO A 244 -18.79 10.66 -1.04
C PRO A 244 -19.78 11.83 -1.17
N LYS A 245 -21.05 11.65 -0.79
CA LYS A 245 -22.03 12.74 -0.79
C LYS A 245 -21.76 13.79 0.31
N HIS A 246 -20.89 13.46 1.26
CA HIS A 246 -20.42 14.39 2.26
C HIS A 246 -18.91 14.57 2.10
N GLU A 247 -18.51 15.75 1.62
CA GLU A 247 -17.14 16.18 1.29
C GLU A 247 -16.12 16.09 2.45
N ASN A 248 -16.53 15.66 3.65
CA ASN A 248 -15.76 15.85 4.89
C ASN A 248 -15.32 14.58 5.63
N ALA A 249 -15.53 13.35 5.13
CA ALA A 249 -14.78 12.22 5.71
C ALA A 249 -13.36 12.18 5.19
N GLN A 250 -12.52 12.91 5.91
CA GLN A 250 -11.08 12.87 5.76
C GLN A 250 -10.59 11.47 6.16
N ILE A 251 -10.33 10.62 5.16
CA ILE A 251 -9.63 9.36 5.40
C ILE A 251 -8.18 9.69 5.73
N LYS A 252 -7.75 9.36 6.95
CA LYS A 252 -6.35 9.57 7.38
C LYS A 252 -5.56 8.31 7.00
N PRO A 253 -4.56 8.38 6.11
CA PRO A 253 -3.72 7.24 5.80
C PRO A 253 -2.95 6.81 7.05
N ILE A 254 -2.81 5.50 7.22
CA ILE A 254 -2.23 4.89 8.41
C ILE A 254 -1.05 4.02 8.00
N SER A 255 0.03 4.13 8.74
CA SER A 255 1.18 3.24 8.62
C SER A 255 0.97 1.96 9.45
N PRO A 256 1.66 0.85 9.12
CA PRO A 256 1.47 -0.41 9.85
C PRO A 256 1.75 -0.35 11.37
N HIS A 257 2.60 0.56 11.84
CA HIS A 257 2.91 0.69 13.27
C HIS A 257 1.76 1.33 14.06
N GLN A 258 1.07 2.30 13.46
CA GLN A 258 -0.06 3.01 14.07
C GLN A 258 -1.30 2.11 14.30
N ILE A 259 -1.31 0.89 13.75
CA ILE A 259 -2.35 -0.11 14.03
C ILE A 259 -2.31 -0.54 15.50
N VAL A 260 -1.12 -0.54 16.12
CA VAL A 260 -0.95 -0.86 17.55
C VAL A 260 -1.64 0.21 18.40
N ASP A 261 -1.42 1.49 18.09
CA ASP A 261 -2.01 2.61 18.82
C ASP A 261 -3.54 2.60 18.71
N TYR A 262 -4.07 2.34 17.51
CA TYR A 262 -5.52 2.16 17.31
C TYR A 262 -6.09 1.00 18.13
N LEU A 263 -5.38 -0.13 18.18
CA LEU A 263 -5.81 -1.29 18.94
C LEU A 263 -5.84 -1.02 20.45
N MET A 264 -4.84 -0.30 20.96
CA MET A 264 -4.70 -0.01 22.39
C MET A 264 -5.59 1.16 22.83
N ASP A 265 -5.42 2.33 22.21
CA ASP A 265 -5.97 3.60 22.70
C ASP A 265 -7.09 4.17 21.82
N GLY A 266 -7.30 3.58 20.64
CA GLY A 266 -8.36 3.97 19.72
C GLY A 266 -7.97 5.23 18.94
N TYR A 267 -8.96 5.86 18.30
CA TYR A 267 -8.68 7.02 17.45
C TYR A 267 -8.27 8.28 18.23
N THR A 268 -8.65 8.39 19.51
CA THR A 268 -8.36 9.55 20.36
C THR A 268 -6.86 9.80 20.58
N SER A 269 -6.02 8.77 20.57
CA SER A 269 -4.55 8.91 20.67
C SER A 269 -3.90 9.28 19.32
N MET A 270 -4.48 8.85 18.20
CA MET A 270 -4.01 9.18 16.83
C MET A 270 -4.16 10.66 16.44
N ILE A 271 -4.99 11.42 17.16
CA ILE A 271 -5.16 12.87 16.98
C ILE A 271 -4.13 13.63 17.83
N SER A 272 -3.74 13.09 19.00
CA SER A 272 -2.75 13.71 19.89
C SER A 272 -1.30 13.55 19.41
N SER A 273 -1.03 12.64 18.47
CA SER A 273 0.21 12.64 17.70
C SER A 273 0.14 13.70 16.59
N SER A 274 0.06 14.97 17.01
CA SER A 274 0.25 16.12 16.16
C SER A 274 1.73 16.17 15.74
N ASP A 275 2.00 16.09 14.44
CA ASP A 275 3.15 16.60 13.68
C ASP A 275 4.52 16.70 14.40
N SER A 276 4.89 15.71 15.22
CA SER A 276 6.29 15.57 15.64
C SER A 276 7.03 14.84 14.53
N ASP A 277 7.60 15.65 13.64
CA ASP A 277 8.69 15.31 12.73
C ASP A 277 9.91 14.84 13.55
N SER A 278 9.85 13.64 14.14
CA SER A 278 11.06 12.93 14.52
C SER A 278 11.69 12.40 13.24
N GLU A 279 12.57 13.24 12.68
CA GLU A 279 13.54 12.84 11.68
C GLU A 279 14.40 11.71 12.27
N SER A 280 14.09 10.48 11.87
CA SER A 280 14.92 9.31 12.12
C SER A 280 15.17 8.64 10.78
N ASP A 281 16.37 8.91 10.28
CA ASP A 281 17.11 8.30 9.18
C ASP A 281 16.33 7.96 7.90
N GLU A 282 16.22 8.98 7.03
CA GLU A 282 16.42 8.90 5.58
C GLU A 282 15.88 7.64 4.88
N GLU A 283 14.55 7.57 4.74
CA GLU A 283 13.96 6.95 3.56
C GLU A 283 13.48 8.05 2.59
N PRO A 284 14.34 8.49 1.64
CA PRO A 284 13.99 9.62 0.80
C PRO A 284 12.83 9.25 -0.11
N VAL A 285 11.89 10.19 -0.17
CA VAL A 285 10.75 10.35 -1.09
C VAL A 285 11.08 10.03 -2.56
N SER A 286 12.36 9.98 -2.91
CA SER A 286 12.96 9.58 -4.18
C SER A 286 12.82 8.09 -4.56
N ARG A 287 12.40 7.20 -3.64
CA ARG A 287 12.40 5.74 -3.89
C ARG A 287 11.25 5.20 -4.73
N LEU A 288 10.14 5.93 -4.92
CA LEU A 288 9.00 5.44 -5.72
C LEU A 288 9.37 5.09 -7.16
N TRP A 289 10.38 5.77 -7.70
CA TRP A 289 10.87 5.59 -9.07
C TRP A 289 12.29 5.03 -9.11
N ALA A 290 12.89 4.75 -7.95
CA ALA A 290 14.23 4.19 -7.89
C ALA A 290 14.16 2.70 -8.22
N TYR A 291 15.01 2.26 -9.16
CA TYR A 291 15.19 0.84 -9.41
C TYR A 291 15.59 0.11 -8.12
N PRO A 292 15.05 -1.10 -7.85
CA PRO A 292 15.54 -1.92 -6.74
C PRO A 292 17.04 -2.15 -6.92
N LYS A 293 17.86 -1.69 -5.96
CA LYS A 293 19.29 -2.01 -5.96
C LYS A 293 19.45 -3.52 -5.80
N ASP A 294 20.12 -4.14 -6.75
CA ASP A 294 20.34 -5.58 -6.82
C ASP A 294 21.18 -6.03 -5.60
N ILE A 295 20.57 -6.72 -4.63
CA ILE A 295 21.26 -7.29 -3.45
C ILE A 295 21.96 -8.59 -3.85
N ARG A 296 22.86 -8.52 -4.84
CA ARG A 296 23.70 -9.64 -5.26
C ARG A 296 25.14 -9.20 -5.44
N ARG A 297 25.81 -8.82 -4.34
CA ARG A 297 27.28 -8.78 -4.28
C ARG A 297 27.81 -8.59 -2.86
N ILE A 298 27.45 -9.48 -1.94
CA ILE A 298 28.28 -9.74 -0.76
C ILE A 298 28.31 -11.25 -0.58
N GLU A 299 29.26 -11.88 -1.27
CA GLU A 299 29.96 -13.11 -0.89
C GLU A 299 30.89 -13.49 -2.05
N LYS A 300 32.03 -12.82 -2.12
CA LYS A 300 33.25 -13.46 -2.63
C LYS A 300 34.16 -13.63 -1.42
N LYS A 301 34.17 -14.86 -0.88
CA LYS A 301 35.25 -15.31 0.00
C LYS A 301 36.56 -15.30 -0.80
N PRO A 302 37.71 -14.99 -0.19
CA PRO A 302 38.99 -15.29 -0.80
C PRO A 302 39.19 -16.81 -0.84
N LEU A 303 39.71 -17.28 -1.98
CA LEU A 303 40.25 -18.63 -2.14
C LEU A 303 41.52 -18.76 -1.27
N VAL A 304 41.75 -20.00 -0.82
CA VAL A 304 42.86 -20.51 -0.01
C VAL A 304 44.21 -19.90 -0.40
#